data_AF-A0A1B1TRQ3-F1
#
_entry.id   AF-A0A1B1TRQ3-F1
#
_cell.length_a   1.000
_cell.length_b   1.000
_cell.length_c   1.000
_cell.angle_alpha   90.00
_cell.angle_beta   90.00
_cell.angle_gamma   90.00
#
_symmetry.space_group_name_H-M   'P 1'
#
loop_
_entity.id
_entity.type
_entity.pdbx_description
1 polymer ?
#
loop_
_entity_poly.entity_id
_entity_poly.type
_entity_poly.pdbx_seq_one_letter_code
_entity_poly.pdbx_strand_id
1 'polypeptide(L)'
;MTLENLDIVFNITNLFVLPFWGLMVIAPQWQGTQKLMDSLVPFAFLAVVYVSLFALSLDPDQAAIWSNPTLGDLAALFSLPPVMATGWTHFLVMDLFVGRWIYQQGLEKQIFTRHSLALCLFAGPAGLLSHIVTTWLTGIWRDKSKVAVTEAPES
;
A
#
# COMPACT_ATOMS: atom_id res chain seq x y z
N MET A 1 12.77 -9.76 22.27
CA MET A 1 12.67 -10.49 20.98
C MET A 1 14.08 -10.70 20.46
N THR A 2 14.47 -11.90 20.01
CA THR A 2 15.81 -12.13 19.43
C THR A 2 15.88 -11.60 17.99
N LEU A 3 17.09 -11.31 17.48
CA LEU A 3 17.28 -10.89 16.08
C LEU A 3 16.76 -11.93 15.09
N GLU A 4 17.00 -13.21 15.35
CA GLU A 4 16.48 -14.31 14.54
C GLU A 4 14.95 -14.28 14.40
N ASN A 5 14.23 -13.98 15.49
CA ASN A 5 12.77 -13.86 15.45
C ASN A 5 12.31 -12.65 14.61
N LEU A 6 13.07 -11.54 14.63
CA LEU A 6 12.77 -10.36 13.81
C LEU A 6 12.96 -10.66 12.32
N ASP A 7 14.04 -11.35 11.96
CA ASP A 7 14.29 -11.75 10.57
C ASP A 7 13.21 -12.69 10.04
N ILE A 8 12.72 -13.62 10.88
CA ILE A 8 11.59 -14.48 10.55
C ILE A 8 10.33 -13.64 10.28
N VAL A 9 9.98 -12.71 11.18
CA VAL A 9 8.80 -11.85 11.00
C VAL A 9 8.95 -10.99 9.74
N PHE A 10 10.11 -10.39 9.51
CA PHE A 10 10.41 -9.61 8.32
C PHE A 10 10.24 -10.42 7.04
N ASN A 11 10.79 -11.62 6.98
CA ASN A 11 10.67 -12.48 5.80
C ASN A 11 9.22 -12.94 5.57
N ILE A 12 8.50 -13.27 6.64
CA ILE A 12 7.09 -13.67 6.56
C ILE A 12 6.22 -12.52 6.07
N THR A 13 6.38 -11.30 6.60
CA THR A 13 5.55 -10.16 6.17
C THR A 13 5.81 -9.78 4.72
N ASN A 14 7.07 -9.80 4.27
CA ASN A 14 7.41 -9.58 2.86
C ASN A 14 6.81 -10.67 1.95
N LEU A 15 7.01 -11.95 2.30
CA LEU A 15 6.46 -13.05 1.50
C LEU A 15 4.93 -13.04 1.49
N PHE A 16 4.31 -12.66 2.59
CA PHE A 16 2.86 -12.59 2.73
C PHE A 16 2.24 -11.58 1.77
N VAL A 17 2.82 -10.39 1.59
CA VAL A 17 2.22 -9.35 0.74
C VAL A 17 2.31 -9.67 -0.76
N LEU A 18 3.36 -10.39 -1.20
CA LEU A 18 3.66 -10.59 -2.62
C LEU A 18 2.55 -11.30 -3.42
N PRO A 19 1.91 -12.38 -2.92
CA PRO A 19 0.77 -12.99 -3.60
C PRO A 19 -0.38 -12.01 -3.88
N PHE A 20 -0.68 -11.11 -2.95
CA PHE A 20 -1.76 -10.13 -3.13
C PHE A 20 -1.45 -9.15 -4.26
N TRP A 21 -0.21 -8.64 -4.31
CA TRP A 21 0.27 -7.81 -5.41
C TRP A 21 0.25 -8.56 -6.75
N GLY A 22 0.74 -9.79 -6.77
CA GLY A 22 0.71 -10.66 -7.96
C GLY A 22 -0.70 -10.85 -8.49
N LEU A 23 -1.66 -11.14 -7.61
CA LEU A 23 -3.07 -11.30 -7.98
C LEU A 23 -3.68 -9.99 -8.53
N MET A 24 -3.43 -8.84 -7.89
CA MET A 24 -3.95 -7.55 -8.35
C MET A 24 -3.37 -7.14 -9.72
N VAL A 25 -2.10 -7.45 -9.99
CA VAL A 25 -1.44 -7.05 -11.26
C VAL A 25 -1.77 -8.02 -12.40
N ILE A 26 -1.67 -9.33 -12.15
CA ILE A 26 -1.79 -10.37 -13.18
C ILE A 26 -3.25 -10.70 -13.47
N ALA A 27 -4.04 -10.90 -12.41
CA ALA A 27 -5.41 -11.41 -12.49
C ALA A 27 -6.43 -10.45 -11.82
N PRO A 28 -6.51 -9.17 -12.24
CA PRO A 28 -7.35 -8.18 -11.57
C PRO A 28 -8.86 -8.46 -11.68
N GLN A 29 -9.31 -9.17 -12.71
CA GLN A 29 -10.73 -9.46 -12.90
C GLN A 29 -11.14 -10.83 -12.32
N TRP A 30 -10.21 -11.60 -11.77
CA TRP A 30 -10.54 -12.89 -11.19
C TRP A 30 -11.39 -12.73 -9.92
N GLN A 31 -12.49 -13.50 -9.82
CA GLN A 31 -13.41 -13.44 -8.68
C GLN A 31 -12.71 -13.69 -7.34
N GLY A 32 -11.68 -14.54 -7.34
CA GLY A 32 -10.84 -14.79 -6.16
C GLY A 32 -10.07 -13.53 -5.73
N THR A 33 -9.44 -12.80 -6.67
CA THR A 33 -8.75 -11.54 -6.39
C THR A 33 -9.70 -10.51 -5.82
N GLN A 34 -10.88 -10.34 -6.44
CA GLN A 34 -11.90 -9.39 -5.98
C GLN A 34 -12.35 -9.71 -4.56
N LYS A 35 -12.77 -10.96 -4.29
CA LYS A 35 -13.21 -11.39 -2.96
C LYS A 35 -12.12 -11.23 -1.89
N LEU A 36 -10.87 -11.53 -2.26
CA LEU A 36 -9.73 -11.38 -1.36
C LEU A 36 -9.44 -9.92 -1.03
N MET A 37 -9.47 -9.04 -2.04
CA MET A 37 -9.25 -7.61 -1.88
C MET A 37 -10.45 -6.89 -1.25
N ASP A 38 -11.66 -7.43 -1.33
CA ASP A 38 -12.80 -6.88 -0.61
C ASP A 38 -12.74 -7.19 0.88
N SER A 39 -12.05 -8.28 1.26
CA SER A 39 -11.84 -8.65 2.65
C SER A 39 -10.82 -7.75 3.36
N LEU A 40 -11.12 -7.40 4.62
CA LEU A 40 -10.21 -6.68 5.51
C LEU A 40 -9.24 -7.61 6.25
N VAL A 41 -9.41 -8.94 6.14
CA VAL A 41 -8.65 -9.92 6.92
C VAL A 41 -7.14 -9.84 6.71
N PRO A 42 -6.60 -9.76 5.47
CA PRO A 42 -5.16 -9.67 5.25
C PRO A 42 -4.54 -8.40 5.87
N PHE A 43 -5.28 -7.29 5.81
CA PHE A 43 -4.87 -6.00 6.35
C PHE A 43 -4.92 -5.99 7.88
N ALA A 44 -5.97 -6.56 8.46
CA ALA A 44 -6.11 -6.69 9.90
C ALA A 44 -4.99 -7.57 10.49
N PHE A 45 -4.64 -8.67 9.82
CA PHE A 45 -3.52 -9.52 10.21
C PHE A 45 -2.20 -8.73 10.25
N LEU A 46 -1.86 -8.03 9.16
CA LEU A 46 -0.65 -7.21 9.10
C LEU A 46 -0.67 -6.07 10.14
N ALA A 47 -1.83 -5.45 10.38
CA ALA A 47 -1.98 -4.42 11.40
C ALA A 47 -1.75 -4.98 12.82
N VAL A 48 -2.23 -6.19 13.12
CA VAL A 48 -1.96 -6.86 14.40
C VAL A 48 -0.47 -7.16 14.56
N VAL A 49 0.20 -7.64 13.50
CA VAL A 49 1.65 -7.84 13.51
C VAL A 49 2.37 -6.52 13.77
N TYR A 50 2.01 -5.44 13.07
CA TYR A 50 2.56 -4.11 13.28
C TYR A 50 2.37 -3.63 14.73
N VAL A 51 1.15 -3.69 15.28
CA VAL A 51 0.87 -3.24 16.66
C VAL A 51 1.68 -4.06 17.66
N SER A 52 1.83 -5.36 17.43
CA SER A 52 2.64 -6.24 18.28
C SER A 52 4.12 -5.87 18.23
N LEU A 53 4.68 -5.65 17.04
CA LEU A 53 6.06 -5.20 16.87
C LEU A 53 6.28 -3.82 17.48
N PHE A 54 5.35 -2.90 17.25
CA PHE A 54 5.38 -1.56 17.81
C PHE A 54 5.45 -1.61 19.34
N ALA A 55 4.52 -2.32 19.98
CA ALA A 55 4.51 -2.49 21.43
C ALA A 55 5.80 -3.10 21.99
N LEU A 56 6.42 -4.05 21.26
CA LEU A 56 7.66 -4.70 21.66
C LEU A 56 8.93 -3.88 21.34
N SER A 57 8.82 -2.91 20.43
CA SER A 57 9.90 -1.99 20.06
C SER A 57 9.94 -0.73 20.92
N LEU A 58 8.90 -0.48 21.72
CA LEU A 58 8.86 0.65 22.65
C LEU A 58 9.83 0.43 23.80
N ASP A 59 10.88 1.24 23.80
CA ASP A 59 11.84 1.34 24.89
C ASP A 59 11.50 2.57 25.76
N PRO A 60 11.19 2.40 27.05
CA PRO A 60 10.90 3.51 27.96
C PRO A 60 12.00 4.57 27.99
N ASP A 61 13.26 4.16 27.82
CA ASP A 61 14.41 5.06 27.84
C ASP A 61 14.46 5.96 26.59
N GLN A 62 13.76 5.55 25.52
CA GLN A 62 13.66 6.29 24.27
C GLN A 62 12.31 7.00 24.09
N ALA A 63 11.39 6.88 25.06
CA ALA A 63 10.08 7.54 25.03
C ALA A 63 10.17 9.07 24.91
N ALA A 64 11.21 9.68 25.50
CA ALA A 64 11.46 11.11 25.41
C ALA A 64 11.78 11.56 23.97
N ILE A 65 12.49 10.73 23.20
CA ILE A 65 12.86 11.01 21.81
C ILE A 65 11.61 11.10 20.92
N TRP A 66 10.63 10.23 21.15
CA TRP A 66 9.37 10.23 20.41
C TRP A 66 8.52 11.49 20.61
N SER A 67 8.78 12.28 21.66
CA SER A 67 8.01 13.50 21.96
C SER A 67 8.46 14.72 21.15
N ASN A 68 9.75 14.79 20.78
CA ASN A 68 10.29 15.85 19.91
C ASN A 68 11.49 15.32 19.10
N PRO A 69 11.26 14.41 18.14
CA PRO A 69 12.34 13.72 17.45
C PRO A 69 13.04 14.65 16.46
N THR A 70 14.37 14.72 16.51
CA THR A 70 15.15 15.31 15.41
C THR A 70 15.44 14.26 14.33
N LEU A 71 15.86 14.71 13.14
CA LEU A 71 16.21 13.79 12.06
C LEU A 71 17.38 12.86 12.44
N GLY A 72 18.34 13.35 13.22
CA GLY A 72 19.44 12.53 13.75
C GLY A 72 18.96 11.46 14.73
N ASP A 73 18.01 11.82 15.61
CA ASP A 73 17.45 10.88 16.58
C ASP A 73 16.62 9.79 15.88
N LEU A 74 15.84 10.15 14.86
CA LEU A 74 15.12 9.18 14.05
C LEU A 74 16.09 8.23 13.33
N ALA A 75 17.16 8.75 12.73
CA ALA A 75 18.15 7.90 12.06
C ALA A 75 18.80 6.90 13.04
N ALA A 76 19.10 7.34 14.27
CA ALA A 76 19.62 6.47 15.32
C ALA A 76 18.58 5.42 15.75
N LEU A 77 17.33 5.81 15.95
CA LEU A 77 16.23 4.89 16.28
C LEU A 77 16.01 3.84 15.19
N PHE A 78 15.96 4.25 13.92
CA PHE A 78 15.80 3.33 12.79
C PHE A 78 17.02 2.43 12.54
N SER A 79 18.17 2.72 13.15
CA SER A 79 19.31 1.79 13.14
C SER A 79 19.07 0.55 14.03
N LEU A 80 18.10 0.63 14.96
CA LEU A 80 17.75 -0.47 15.84
C LEU A 80 16.88 -1.49 15.08
N PRO A 81 17.27 -2.77 15.00
CA PRO A 81 16.51 -3.78 14.27
C PRO A 81 15.03 -3.92 14.64
N PRO A 82 14.62 -3.85 15.93
CA PRO A 82 13.20 -3.91 16.29
C PRO A 82 12.39 -2.72 15.74
N VAL A 83 12.95 -1.51 15.80
CA VAL A 83 12.31 -0.28 15.29
C VAL A 83 12.23 -0.31 13.77
N MET A 84 13.31 -0.77 13.11
CA MET A 84 13.34 -0.93 11.66
C MET A 84 12.30 -1.95 11.19
N ALA A 85 12.17 -3.10 11.83
CA ALA A 85 11.17 -4.11 11.50
C ALA A 85 9.73 -3.58 11.69
N THR A 86 9.48 -2.84 12.77
CA THR A 86 8.20 -2.15 13.00
C THR A 86 7.89 -1.15 11.88
N GLY A 87 8.85 -0.28 11.54
CA GLY A 87 8.72 0.72 10.48
C GLY A 87 8.53 0.09 9.09
N TRP A 88 9.26 -0.98 8.78
CA TRP A 88 9.09 -1.71 7.54
C TRP A 88 7.69 -2.34 7.44
N THR A 89 7.23 -2.98 8.52
CA THR A 89 5.88 -3.57 8.56
C THR A 89 4.81 -2.49 8.41
N HIS A 90 5.02 -1.30 8.97
CA HIS A 90 4.14 -0.14 8.75
C HIS A 90 4.01 0.18 7.26
N PHE A 91 5.13 0.29 6.54
CA PHE A 91 5.11 0.53 5.09
C PHE A 91 4.39 -0.58 4.33
N LEU A 92 4.65 -1.85 4.65
CA LEU A 92 3.96 -2.97 4.00
C LEU A 92 2.44 -2.92 4.17
N VAL A 93 1.94 -2.60 5.37
CA VAL A 93 0.50 -2.49 5.65
C VAL A 93 -0.10 -1.34 4.85
N MET A 94 0.53 -0.16 4.91
CA MET A 94 0.02 1.05 4.28
C MET A 94 0.07 0.96 2.76
N ASP A 95 1.16 0.44 2.18
CA ASP A 95 1.33 0.29 0.74
C ASP A 95 0.34 -0.73 0.18
N LEU A 96 0.15 -1.86 0.87
CA LEU A 96 -0.86 -2.84 0.43
C LEU A 96 -2.27 -2.25 0.52
N PHE A 97 -2.58 -1.47 1.55
CA PHE A 97 -3.88 -0.81 1.70
C PHE A 97 -4.14 0.23 0.61
N VAL A 98 -3.13 1.04 0.27
CA VAL A 98 -3.19 1.99 -0.85
C VAL A 98 -3.30 1.23 -2.18
N GLY A 99 -2.54 0.15 -2.37
CA GLY A 99 -2.62 -0.72 -3.53
C GLY A 99 -4.02 -1.29 -3.73
N ARG A 100 -4.64 -1.81 -2.66
CA ARG A 100 -6.04 -2.25 -2.66
C ARG A 100 -6.99 -1.15 -3.11
N TRP A 101 -6.84 0.05 -2.57
CA TRP A 101 -7.68 1.19 -2.95
C TRP A 101 -7.53 1.55 -4.44
N ILE A 102 -6.28 1.63 -4.93
CA ILE A 102 -5.98 1.83 -6.37
C ILE A 102 -6.65 0.74 -7.21
N TYR A 103 -6.54 -0.52 -6.78
CA TYR A 103 -7.13 -1.66 -7.47
C TYR A 103 -8.66 -1.56 -7.54
N GLN A 104 -9.34 -1.31 -6.41
CA GLN A 104 -10.80 -1.18 -6.35
C GLN A 104 -11.29 0.00 -7.21
N GLN A 105 -10.63 1.15 -7.11
CA GLN A 105 -10.91 2.31 -7.96
C GLN A 105 -10.72 2.00 -9.45
N GLY A 106 -9.67 1.24 -9.79
CA GLY A 106 -9.43 0.74 -11.14
C GLY A 106 -10.57 -0.11 -11.68
N LEU A 107 -11.08 -1.05 -10.89
CA LEU A 107 -12.23 -1.88 -11.27
C LEU A 107 -13.50 -1.06 -11.43
N GLU A 108 -13.83 -0.21 -10.45
CA GLU A 108 -15.07 0.59 -10.47
C GLU A 108 -15.11 1.54 -11.67
N LYS A 109 -13.99 2.24 -11.94
CA LYS A 109 -13.92 3.26 -12.98
C LYS A 109 -13.49 2.72 -14.35
N GLN A 110 -13.12 1.43 -14.42
CA GLN A 110 -12.55 0.77 -15.60
C GLN A 110 -11.27 1.46 -16.08
N ILE A 111 -10.38 1.77 -15.14
CA ILE A 111 -9.09 2.44 -15.40
C ILE A 111 -7.98 1.39 -15.33
N PHE A 112 -7.00 1.49 -16.22
CA PHE A 112 -5.80 0.66 -16.16
C PHE A 112 -4.97 1.02 -14.93
N THR A 113 -4.67 0.06 -14.06
CA THR A 113 -3.99 0.30 -12.76
C THR A 113 -2.70 -0.48 -12.56
N ARG A 114 -2.30 -1.34 -13.52
CA ARG A 114 -1.11 -2.21 -13.34
C ARG A 114 0.17 -1.42 -13.10
N HIS A 115 0.35 -0.30 -13.81
CA HIS A 115 1.52 0.57 -13.62
C HIS A 115 1.50 1.25 -12.25
N SER A 116 0.35 1.76 -11.81
CA SER A 116 0.20 2.38 -10.49
C SER A 116 0.42 1.37 -9.37
N LEU A 117 -0.06 0.13 -9.52
CA LEU A 117 0.17 -0.96 -8.56
C LEU A 117 1.64 -1.38 -8.50
N ALA A 118 2.30 -1.53 -9.65
CA ALA A 118 3.73 -1.85 -9.69
C ALA A 118 4.57 -0.74 -9.03
N LEU A 119 4.26 0.53 -9.29
CA LEU A 119 4.92 1.66 -8.63
C LEU A 119 4.61 1.69 -7.13
N CYS A 120 3.37 1.38 -6.72
CA CYS A 120 2.96 1.37 -5.32
C CYS A 120 3.67 0.28 -4.51
N LEU A 121 3.96 -0.87 -5.11
CA LEU A 121 4.72 -1.95 -4.48
C LEU A 121 6.15 -1.52 -4.06
N PHE A 122 6.83 -0.71 -4.89
CA PHE A 122 8.20 -0.25 -4.59
C PHE A 122 8.23 1.08 -3.85
N ALA A 123 7.23 1.93 -4.11
CA ALA A 123 7.11 3.25 -3.54
C ALA A 123 5.62 3.64 -3.48
N GLY A 124 4.95 3.30 -2.38
CA GLY A 124 3.53 3.57 -2.15
C GLY A 124 3.05 4.95 -2.64
N PRO A 125 3.70 6.06 -2.22
CA PRO A 125 3.33 7.41 -2.65
C PRO A 125 3.46 7.66 -4.16
N ALA A 126 4.48 7.07 -4.81
CA ALA A 126 4.67 7.22 -6.26
C ALA A 126 3.56 6.50 -7.04
N GLY A 127 3.16 5.31 -6.58
CA GLY A 127 2.02 4.59 -7.15
C GLY A 127 0.69 5.33 -6.98
N LEU A 128 0.45 5.91 -5.81
CA LEU A 128 -0.72 6.76 -5.55
C LEU A 128 -0.78 7.95 -6.51
N LEU A 129 0.33 8.69 -6.64
CA LEU A 129 0.42 9.83 -7.55
C LEU A 129 0.17 9.41 -8.99
N SER A 130 0.76 8.28 -9.42
CA SER A 130 0.52 7.71 -10.75
C SER A 130 -0.95 7.42 -11.00
N HIS A 131 -1.66 6.85 -10.02
CA HIS A 131 -3.09 6.58 -10.14
C HIS A 131 -3.92 7.86 -10.22
N ILE A 132 -3.61 8.87 -9.41
CA ILE A 132 -4.28 10.18 -9.45
C ILE A 132 -4.13 10.83 -10.83
N VAL A 133 -2.92 10.83 -11.39
CA VAL A 133 -2.68 11.37 -12.73
C VAL A 133 -3.47 10.59 -13.78
N THR A 134 -3.48 9.26 -13.70
CA THR A 134 -4.20 8.40 -14.66
C THR A 134 -5.71 8.63 -14.57
N THR A 135 -6.27 8.72 -13.37
CA THR A 135 -7.70 8.97 -13.15
C THR A 135 -8.11 10.35 -13.65
N TRP A 136 -7.28 11.38 -13.44
CA TRP A 136 -7.52 12.72 -13.96
C TRP A 136 -7.53 12.76 -15.49
N LEU A 137 -6.52 12.16 -16.14
CA LEU A 137 -6.42 12.10 -17.60
C LEU A 137 -7.61 11.36 -18.25
N THR A 138 -7.99 10.21 -17.67
CA THR A 138 -9.13 9.42 -18.16
C THR A 138 -10.47 10.15 -17.98
N GLY A 139 -10.62 10.93 -16.90
CA GLY A 139 -11.80 11.78 -16.68
C GLY A 139 -11.97 12.85 -17.75
N ILE A 140 -10.89 13.58 -18.08
CA ILE A 140 -10.91 14.60 -19.14
C ILE A 140 -11.29 14.00 -20.50
N TRP A 141 -10.71 12.85 -20.83
CA TRP A 141 -10.99 12.19 -22.10
C TRP A 141 -12.46 11.76 -22.22
N ARG A 142 -13.01 11.16 -21.14
CA ARG A 142 -14.42 10.77 -21.08
C ARG A 142 -15.38 11.95 -21.25
N ASP A 143 -15.06 13.10 -20.67
CA ASP A 143 -15.92 14.27 -20.73
C ASP A 143 -15.95 14.86 -22.15
N LYS A 144 -14.77 14.97 -22.79
CA LYS A 144 -14.66 15.35 -24.20
C LYS A 144 -15.45 14.42 -25.13
N SER A 145 -15.37 13.10 -24.89
CA SER A 145 -16.12 12.12 -25.70
C SER A 145 -17.63 12.27 -25.55
N LYS A 146 -18.15 12.59 -24.35
CA LYS A 146 -19.58 12.82 -24.14
C LYS A 146 -20.09 14.05 -24.88
N VAL A 147 -19.34 15.15 -24.83
CA VAL A 147 -19.68 16.39 -25.56
C VAL A 147 -19.73 16.13 -27.07
N ALA A 148 -18.72 15.47 -27.63
CA ALA A 148 -18.66 15.16 -29.05
C ALA A 148 -19.83 14.26 -29.55
N VAL A 149 -20.32 13.33 -28.71
CA VAL A 149 -21.48 12.48 -29.05
C VAL A 149 -22.79 13.28 -29.02
N THR A 150 -22.91 14.28 -28.14
CA THR A 150 -24.12 15.09 -28.02
C THR A 150 -24.24 16.11 -29.16
N GLU A 151 -23.11 16.54 -29.73
CA GLU A 151 -23.05 17.50 -30.84
C GLU A 151 -23.13 16.84 -32.23
N ALA A 152 -23.14 15.51 -32.32
CA ALA A 152 -23.29 14.81 -33.60
C ALA A 152 -24.75 14.92 -34.10
N PRO A 153 -25.01 15.45 -35.31
CA PRO A 153 -26.37 15.55 -35.82
C PRO A 153 -26.97 14.15 -36.00
N GLU A 154 -28.19 13.94 -35.48
CA GLU A 154 -28.97 12.73 -35.72
C GLU A 154 -29.20 12.60 -37.23
N SER A 155 -28.52 11.62 -37.84
CA SER A 155 -28.64 11.26 -39.26
C SER A 155 -29.87 10.41 -39.51
#